data_AF-A0A093YVL0-F1
#
_entry.id   AF-A0A093YVL0-F1
#
_cell.length_a   1.000
_cell.length_b   1.000
_cell.length_c   1.000
_cell.angle_alpha   90.00
_cell.angle_beta   90.00
_cell.angle_gamma   90.00
#
_symmetry.space_group_name_H-M   'P 1'
#
loop_
_entity.id
_entity.type
_entity.pdbx_description
1 polymer ?
#
loop_
_entity_poly.entity_id
_entity_poly.type
_entity_poly.pdbx_seq_one_letter_code
_entity_poly.pdbx_strand_id
1 'polypeptide(L)'
;MPLNAPIISKPSISQAPSSLGNSASDAGQEAGYHRMAVLHTVVQHSELGPPTPMLPPPPPPINLLAFLQPHPAFQSQTWSSPATHDDAAPHASHPASLLIMKLTTLSVLALSASAINARFVEKHETDQVVLTSDSGEDATKYLIELSPGETRLVTEEDKWDLKRQNINFMDITETESLGSYNIHTSKKRVFPEAPVHQTTLEPLLKTLSKTNMRKHLEKFTSFYTRYYKSSYGAQSSTWLLDTVTEMVGAAGADKHGAHVKHFPHSWGQNSVIATIPGQSDKTVVIGAHQDSINLFLPAFLPAPGADDDGSGTVTILEALRVLLTDEAVVNGNATNTIEFHWYSAEEGGLLGSQAIFSSYEKEGRDVRAMLQQDMTGYVQKTLDAGEPESVGVITDFVDPALTEFIKTVVTEYCDIPYVETKCGYACSDHASASKAGYPSAFVIESDFKYSDDKIHTQDDKIEYLSFDHMLQHARLTLGLVYELAFAEL
;
A
#
# COMPACT_ATOMS: atom_id res chain seq x y z
N MET A 1 -58.82 10.02 71.37
CA MET A 1 -57.90 10.35 72.49
C MET A 1 -56.59 9.59 72.25
N PRO A 2 -55.41 10.18 72.48
CA PRO A 2 -54.92 11.35 71.72
C PRO A 2 -53.40 11.31 71.37
N LEU A 3 -53.00 12.20 70.45
CA LEU A 3 -51.85 13.14 70.46
C LEU A 3 -50.55 12.82 71.23
N ASN A 4 -49.36 13.10 70.65
CA ASN A 4 -48.60 14.38 70.81
C ASN A 4 -47.08 14.30 70.47
N ALA A 5 -46.63 15.19 69.57
CA ALA A 5 -45.63 16.27 69.74
C ALA A 5 -44.13 16.05 70.14
N PRO A 6 -43.24 17.06 69.86
CA PRO A 6 -41.81 16.95 69.51
C PRO A 6 -40.87 17.73 70.48
N ILE A 7 -39.58 18.01 70.12
CA ILE A 7 -38.79 19.21 70.54
C ILE A 7 -37.54 19.45 69.66
N ILE A 8 -37.18 20.74 69.53
CA ILE A 8 -36.19 21.46 68.70
C ILE A 8 -34.99 21.93 69.56
N SER A 9 -33.79 22.13 68.98
CA SER A 9 -32.92 23.31 69.28
C SER A 9 -31.77 23.53 68.26
N LYS A 10 -31.58 24.79 67.85
CA LYS A 10 -30.59 25.37 66.89
C LYS A 10 -29.27 25.85 67.61
N PRO A 11 -28.46 26.84 67.12
CA PRO A 11 -27.21 26.69 66.33
C PRO A 11 -26.00 27.52 66.89
N SER A 12 -24.83 27.57 66.22
CA SER A 12 -23.94 28.77 66.22
C SER A 12 -22.79 28.69 65.19
N ILE A 13 -22.58 29.83 64.52
CA ILE A 13 -21.52 30.23 63.57
C ILE A 13 -20.38 30.93 64.32
N SER A 14 -19.17 31.06 63.72
CA SER A 14 -18.21 32.19 63.80
C SER A 14 -16.75 31.69 63.75
N GLN A 15 -15.74 32.30 63.14
CA GLN A 15 -15.47 33.37 62.17
C GLN A 15 -13.97 33.26 61.83
N ALA A 16 -13.54 33.76 60.66
CA ALA A 16 -12.13 34.05 60.35
C ALA A 16 -11.57 35.17 61.26
N PRO A 17 -10.24 35.41 61.28
CA PRO A 17 -9.81 36.64 60.62
C PRO A 17 -8.45 36.60 59.92
N SER A 18 -8.29 37.62 59.09
CA SER A 18 -7.18 38.10 58.30
C SER A 18 -6.01 38.74 59.07
N SER A 19 -4.85 38.80 58.41
CA SER A 19 -4.10 40.04 58.09
C SER A 19 -2.62 40.12 58.52
N LEU A 20 -1.79 40.59 57.57
CA LEU A 20 -0.60 41.48 57.68
C LEU A 20 0.59 40.97 58.53
N GLY A 21 1.86 41.06 58.14
CA GLY A 21 2.57 41.78 57.09
C GLY A 21 4.05 41.91 57.52
N ASN A 22 4.95 42.24 56.58
CA ASN A 22 6.34 42.71 56.76
C ASN A 22 7.36 41.70 57.35
N SER A 23 8.65 41.68 57.01
CA SER A 23 9.49 42.47 56.11
C SER A 23 10.90 41.85 56.09
N ALA A 24 11.55 41.92 54.93
CA ALA A 24 12.97 42.22 54.67
C ALA A 24 14.12 41.49 55.39
N SER A 25 15.05 40.98 54.55
CA SER A 25 16.53 40.99 54.62
C SER A 25 17.09 39.64 54.13
N ASP A 26 18.19 39.50 53.42
CA ASP A 26 19.05 40.36 52.60
C ASP A 26 20.04 39.40 51.89
N ALA A 27 20.66 39.85 50.79
CA ALA A 27 21.78 39.25 50.04
C ALA A 27 21.53 37.90 49.30
N GLY A 28 21.83 37.70 48.01
CA GLY A 28 22.65 38.45 47.06
C GLY A 28 23.67 37.52 46.41
N GLN A 29 23.43 37.07 45.17
CA GLN A 29 24.47 36.86 44.16
C GLN A 29 23.89 36.66 42.75
N GLU A 30 24.45 37.43 41.81
CA GLU A 30 24.29 37.48 40.34
C GLU A 30 24.68 36.13 39.68
N ALA A 31 24.48 35.79 38.41
CA ALA A 31 24.16 36.43 37.12
C ALA A 31 23.54 35.30 36.25
N GLY A 32 22.81 35.44 35.15
CA GLY A 32 22.73 36.44 34.09
C GLY A 32 22.29 35.66 32.84
N TYR A 33 21.12 35.95 32.28
CA TYR A 33 20.70 35.48 30.94
C TYR A 33 20.18 36.68 30.15
N HIS A 34 20.85 36.96 29.03
CA HIS A 34 20.49 38.02 28.09
C HIS A 34 19.15 37.71 27.40
N ARG A 35 18.20 38.66 27.48
CA ARG A 35 17.08 38.80 26.55
C ARG A 35 17.50 39.80 25.47
N MET A 36 17.50 39.38 24.20
CA MET A 36 17.48 40.31 23.07
C MET A 36 16.04 40.56 22.64
N ALA A 37 15.70 41.84 22.53
CA ALA A 37 14.43 42.36 22.07
C ALA A 37 14.26 42.15 20.56
N VAL A 38 13.07 41.73 20.13
CA VAL A 38 12.67 41.71 18.72
C VAL A 38 12.01 43.05 18.39
N LEU A 39 12.66 43.82 17.50
CA LEU A 39 12.07 44.99 16.86
C LEU A 39 11.04 44.55 15.80
N HIS A 40 9.82 45.08 15.92
CA HIS A 40 8.85 45.09 14.82
C HIS A 40 9.32 46.04 13.71
N THR A 41 9.55 45.51 12.52
CA THR A 41 9.67 46.31 11.29
C THR A 41 8.48 45.99 10.39
N VAL A 42 7.72 47.03 10.07
CA VAL A 42 6.60 47.03 9.12
C VAL A 42 7.19 47.05 7.71
N VAL A 43 6.88 46.04 6.90
CA VAL A 43 7.15 46.04 5.45
C VAL A 43 5.81 46.14 4.72
N GLN A 44 5.66 47.21 3.95
CA GLN A 44 4.55 47.42 3.01
C GLN A 44 4.63 46.39 1.87
N HIS A 45 3.57 45.61 1.68
CA HIS A 45 3.39 44.81 0.47
C HIS A 45 2.79 45.67 -0.64
N SER A 46 3.50 45.77 -1.76
CA SER A 46 2.99 46.24 -3.05
C SER A 46 2.09 45.17 -3.67
N GLU A 47 0.91 45.59 -4.13
CA GLU A 47 -0.08 44.79 -4.84
C GLU A 47 0.50 44.18 -6.13
N LEU A 48 0.39 42.87 -6.28
CA LEU A 48 0.55 42.17 -7.56
C LEU A 48 -0.85 41.79 -8.06
N GLY A 49 -1.20 42.31 -9.25
CA GLY A 49 -2.49 42.05 -9.91
C GLY A 49 -2.68 40.60 -10.36
N PRO A 50 -3.89 40.23 -10.80
CA PRO A 50 -4.25 38.84 -11.10
C PRO A 50 -3.54 38.30 -12.35
N PRO A 51 -3.26 36.97 -12.39
CA PRO A 51 -2.57 36.35 -13.51
C PRO A 51 -3.45 36.29 -14.77
N THR A 52 -2.82 36.50 -15.92
CA THR A 52 -3.44 36.40 -17.25
C THR A 52 -3.67 34.93 -17.61
N PRO A 53 -4.81 34.53 -18.21
CA PRO A 53 -5.05 33.13 -18.56
C PRO A 53 -4.16 32.68 -19.72
N MET A 54 -3.46 31.56 -19.54
CA MET A 54 -2.74 30.88 -20.61
C MET A 54 -3.71 30.21 -21.58
N LEU A 55 -3.52 30.44 -22.88
CA LEU A 55 -4.23 29.74 -23.95
C LEU A 55 -3.79 28.26 -24.00
N PRO A 56 -4.71 27.31 -24.25
CA PRO A 56 -4.35 25.90 -24.43
C PRO A 56 -3.57 25.69 -25.74
N PRO A 57 -2.68 24.69 -25.81
CA PRO A 57 -1.96 24.35 -27.02
C PRO A 57 -2.90 23.82 -28.12
N PRO A 58 -2.55 24.00 -29.41
CA PRO A 58 -3.37 23.51 -30.52
C PRO A 58 -3.39 21.98 -30.57
N PRO A 59 -4.49 21.35 -31.03
CA PRO A 59 -4.57 19.90 -31.15
C PRO A 59 -3.61 19.36 -32.24
N PRO A 60 -3.15 18.11 -32.11
CA PRO A 60 -2.29 17.48 -33.11
C PRO A 60 -3.05 17.27 -34.44
N PRO A 61 -2.34 17.19 -35.58
CA PRO A 61 -2.96 17.09 -36.90
C PRO A 61 -3.73 15.78 -37.06
N ILE A 62 -4.99 15.90 -37.50
CA ILE A 62 -5.85 14.79 -37.90
C ILE A 62 -5.27 14.18 -39.19
N ASN A 63 -4.82 12.94 -39.13
CA ASN A 63 -4.43 12.20 -40.31
C ASN A 63 -5.67 11.58 -40.95
N LEU A 64 -6.21 12.28 -41.95
CA LEU A 64 -7.41 11.89 -42.69
C LEU A 64 -7.00 10.93 -43.82
N LEU A 65 -6.93 9.63 -43.53
CA LEU A 65 -6.87 8.60 -44.57
C LEU A 65 -7.76 7.41 -44.15
N ALA A 66 -9.02 7.51 -44.56
CA ALA A 66 -9.91 6.38 -44.70
C ALA A 66 -10.51 6.40 -46.12
N PHE A 67 -10.84 5.19 -46.59
CA PHE A 67 -11.52 4.81 -47.84
C PHE A 67 -10.62 4.45 -49.03
N LEU A 68 -10.43 3.13 -49.24
CA LEU A 68 -11.18 2.39 -50.27
C LEU A 68 -11.09 0.86 -50.01
N GLN A 69 -12.27 0.24 -50.05
CA GLN A 69 -12.67 -1.18 -49.92
C GLN A 69 -12.11 -2.11 -51.05
N PRO A 70 -12.34 -3.46 -51.12
CA PRO A 70 -13.52 -4.21 -50.63
C PRO A 70 -13.37 -5.67 -50.11
N HIS A 71 -14.49 -6.14 -49.53
CA HIS A 71 -14.86 -7.52 -49.18
C HIS A 71 -14.90 -8.49 -50.38
N PRO A 72 -14.96 -9.81 -50.08
CA PRO A 72 -16.04 -10.60 -50.66
C PRO A 72 -16.80 -11.49 -49.65
N ALA A 73 -18.00 -11.87 -50.09
CA ALA A 73 -19.06 -12.52 -49.34
C ALA A 73 -19.07 -14.07 -49.44
N PHE A 74 -19.66 -14.66 -48.41
CA PHE A 74 -20.53 -15.86 -48.34
C PHE A 74 -20.78 -16.70 -49.61
N GLN A 75 -20.62 -18.03 -49.46
CA GLN A 75 -21.48 -19.13 -49.94
C GLN A 75 -21.01 -20.42 -49.20
N SER A 76 -21.73 -20.97 -48.21
CA SER A 76 -22.93 -21.85 -48.24
C SER A 76 -22.68 -23.32 -48.61
N GLN A 77 -23.26 -24.20 -47.79
CA GLN A 77 -23.57 -25.65 -47.97
C GLN A 77 -22.48 -26.67 -47.63
N THR A 78 -22.72 -27.85 -47.05
CA THR A 78 -23.76 -28.49 -46.19
C THR A 78 -23.16 -29.84 -45.77
N TRP A 79 -23.51 -30.35 -44.57
CA TRP A 79 -23.70 -31.76 -44.15
C TRP A 79 -22.78 -32.85 -44.77
N SER A 80 -22.10 -33.74 -44.05
CA SER A 80 -22.60 -34.72 -43.06
C SER A 80 -21.40 -35.52 -42.52
N SER A 81 -21.39 -35.90 -41.24
CA SER A 81 -20.65 -37.07 -40.71
C SER A 81 -21.55 -38.34 -40.86
N PRO A 82 -21.20 -39.57 -40.41
CA PRO A 82 -20.00 -40.03 -39.68
C PRO A 82 -19.48 -41.43 -40.11
N ALA A 83 -18.65 -42.02 -39.24
CA ALA A 83 -18.27 -43.44 -39.10
C ALA A 83 -16.98 -43.88 -39.81
N THR A 84 -16.11 -44.76 -39.30
CA THR A 84 -15.89 -45.50 -38.04
C THR A 84 -14.56 -46.28 -38.26
N HIS A 85 -13.97 -46.80 -37.17
CA HIS A 85 -12.91 -47.84 -37.14
C HIS A 85 -11.50 -47.41 -37.55
N ASP A 86 -10.41 -48.00 -37.05
CA ASP A 86 -10.05 -48.75 -35.83
C ASP A 86 -8.52 -48.86 -35.93
N ASP A 87 -7.88 -49.00 -34.77
CA ASP A 87 -6.68 -49.79 -34.52
C ASP A 87 -5.29 -49.44 -35.10
N ALA A 88 -4.38 -49.32 -34.11
CA ALA A 88 -3.09 -50.01 -34.02
C ALA A 88 -1.86 -49.45 -34.78
N ALA A 89 -0.97 -48.85 -33.98
CA ALA A 89 0.50 -48.97 -34.09
C ALA A 89 0.92 -50.47 -33.98
N PRO A 90 2.17 -50.93 -34.30
CA PRO A 90 3.43 -50.22 -34.07
C PRO A 90 4.68 -50.57 -34.96
N HIS A 91 5.80 -49.90 -34.63
CA HIS A 91 7.22 -50.31 -34.74
C HIS A 91 7.93 -50.49 -36.09
N ALA A 92 9.01 -49.69 -36.29
CA ALA A 92 10.41 -50.10 -36.57
C ALA A 92 11.24 -48.84 -36.95
N SER A 93 12.12 -48.28 -36.10
CA SER A 93 13.55 -48.61 -35.89
C SER A 93 14.40 -48.78 -37.15
N HIS A 94 15.24 -47.78 -37.50
CA HIS A 94 16.71 -47.88 -37.68
C HIS A 94 17.36 -46.58 -38.23
N PRO A 95 18.70 -46.40 -38.15
CA PRO A 95 19.30 -45.26 -37.43
C PRO A 95 20.17 -44.32 -38.28
N ALA A 96 20.66 -43.29 -37.59
CA ALA A 96 21.97 -42.64 -37.67
C ALA A 96 22.48 -42.17 -39.05
N SER A 97 22.67 -40.85 -39.18
CA SER A 97 23.91 -40.36 -39.76
C SER A 97 24.39 -39.08 -39.08
N LEU A 98 25.65 -39.18 -38.68
CA LEU A 98 26.51 -38.26 -37.96
C LEU A 98 27.01 -37.19 -38.95
N LEU A 99 26.87 -35.90 -38.64
CA LEU A 99 27.75 -34.88 -39.23
C LEU A 99 28.31 -33.98 -38.12
N ILE A 100 29.56 -34.26 -37.80
CA ILE A 100 30.44 -33.45 -36.98
C ILE A 100 30.81 -32.22 -37.81
N MET A 101 30.58 -31.02 -37.27
CA MET A 101 31.30 -29.83 -37.71
C MET A 101 31.74 -29.04 -36.49
N LYS A 102 33.03 -29.22 -36.14
CA LYS A 102 33.77 -28.37 -35.21
C LYS A 102 34.03 -27.03 -35.90
N LEU A 103 33.58 -25.93 -35.31
CA LEU A 103 34.22 -24.63 -35.48
C LEU A 103 34.64 -24.11 -34.11
N THR A 104 35.92 -24.30 -33.80
CA THR A 104 36.63 -23.57 -32.76
C THR A 104 37.23 -22.32 -33.38
N THR A 105 36.78 -21.15 -32.94
CA THR A 105 37.56 -19.90 -33.03
C THR A 105 37.32 -19.12 -31.75
N LEU A 106 38.25 -19.27 -30.81
CA LEU A 106 38.54 -18.25 -29.81
C LEU A 106 39.02 -17.00 -30.53
N SER A 107 38.50 -15.83 -30.17
CA SER A 107 39.24 -14.58 -30.29
C SER A 107 38.91 -13.72 -29.08
N VAL A 108 39.83 -13.77 -28.12
CA VAL A 108 39.97 -12.82 -27.02
C VAL A 108 40.37 -11.48 -27.64
N LEU A 109 39.57 -10.45 -27.45
CA LEU A 109 40.05 -9.07 -27.50
C LEU A 109 39.53 -8.33 -26.27
N ALA A 110 40.43 -8.13 -25.32
CA ALA A 110 40.28 -7.21 -24.21
C ALA A 110 41.00 -5.88 -24.56
N LEU A 111 40.47 -4.80 -23.99
CA LEU A 111 41.07 -3.46 -23.77
C LEU A 111 41.05 -2.45 -24.94
N SER A 112 40.14 -1.48 -24.85
CA SER A 112 40.50 -0.10 -24.45
C SER A 112 39.26 0.81 -24.42
N ALA A 113 38.83 1.19 -23.22
CA ALA A 113 37.94 2.32 -23.01
C ALA A 113 38.80 3.55 -22.65
N SER A 114 38.73 4.59 -23.47
CA SER A 114 39.08 5.98 -23.13
C SER A 114 38.61 6.88 -24.25
N ALA A 115 37.30 7.16 -24.29
CA ALA A 115 36.76 8.24 -25.11
C ALA A 115 36.25 9.33 -24.17
N ILE A 116 37.05 10.39 -24.05
CA ILE A 116 36.68 11.66 -23.44
C ILE A 116 35.55 12.25 -24.30
N ASN A 117 34.31 12.22 -23.82
CA ASN A 117 33.24 13.01 -24.41
C ASN A 117 33.21 14.38 -23.73
N ALA A 118 33.97 15.33 -24.28
CA ALA A 118 33.61 16.73 -24.16
C ALA A 118 32.37 16.95 -25.03
N ARG A 119 31.19 17.11 -24.42
CA ARG A 119 30.00 17.59 -25.13
C ARG A 119 29.51 18.90 -24.55
N PHE A 120 29.30 19.83 -25.48
CA PHE A 120 28.63 21.11 -25.31
C PHE A 120 27.29 20.91 -24.58
N VAL A 121 27.07 21.69 -23.52
CA VAL A 121 25.82 21.75 -22.78
C VAL A 121 24.84 22.60 -23.58
N GLU A 122 23.84 21.98 -24.20
CA GLU A 122 22.58 22.65 -24.52
C GLU A 122 21.67 22.57 -23.30
N LYS A 123 21.13 23.72 -22.91
CA LYS A 123 20.56 23.96 -21.59
C LYS A 123 19.05 23.66 -21.59
N HIS A 124 18.64 22.41 -21.86
CA HIS A 124 17.25 21.95 -21.67
C HIS A 124 17.12 20.40 -21.71
N GLU A 125 17.74 19.68 -20.76
CA GLU A 125 17.32 18.31 -20.41
C GLU A 125 17.46 18.13 -18.89
N THR A 126 16.34 18.14 -18.18
CA THR A 126 16.24 17.71 -16.78
C THR A 126 15.68 16.30 -16.78
N ASP A 127 16.52 15.31 -17.06
CA ASP A 127 16.30 13.89 -16.74
C ASP A 127 17.62 13.13 -17.00
N GLN A 128 18.63 13.39 -16.17
CA GLN A 128 19.82 12.56 -16.13
C GLN A 128 19.98 11.98 -14.72
N VAL A 129 19.51 10.73 -14.56
CA VAL A 129 19.93 9.88 -13.45
C VAL A 129 21.30 9.31 -13.80
N VAL A 130 22.26 9.50 -12.90
CA VAL A 130 23.62 8.98 -13.04
C VAL A 130 23.57 7.46 -12.88
N LEU A 131 24.02 6.72 -13.89
CA LEU A 131 24.35 5.29 -13.77
C LEU A 131 25.61 5.15 -12.92
N THR A 132 25.48 5.10 -11.60
CA THR A 132 26.55 4.53 -10.77
C THR A 132 26.43 3.02 -10.86
N SER A 133 27.19 2.41 -11.77
CA SER A 133 27.57 1.01 -11.61
C SER A 133 28.54 0.96 -10.43
N ASP A 134 28.00 0.87 -9.22
CA ASP A 134 28.77 0.62 -8.00
C ASP A 134 29.21 -0.85 -8.00
N SER A 135 30.01 -1.22 -8.99
CA SER A 135 30.65 -2.53 -9.10
C SER A 135 32.12 -2.36 -8.69
N GLY A 136 32.33 -2.20 -7.38
CA GLY A 136 33.63 -2.03 -6.74
C GLY A 136 33.56 -2.30 -5.22
N GLU A 137 34.71 -2.39 -4.54
CA GLU A 137 34.78 -2.54 -3.08
C GLU A 137 34.11 -1.39 -2.30
N ASP A 138 33.91 -0.23 -2.96
CA ASP A 138 33.24 0.96 -2.42
C ASP A 138 31.72 1.01 -2.67
N ALA A 139 31.14 -0.05 -3.22
CA ALA A 139 29.70 -0.11 -3.51
C ALA A 139 28.85 0.03 -2.24
N THR A 140 27.84 0.90 -2.26
CA THR A 140 26.87 1.02 -1.15
C THR A 140 26.29 -0.35 -0.81
N LYS A 141 26.36 -0.72 0.48
CA LYS A 141 25.84 -1.99 0.98
C LYS A 141 24.54 -1.77 1.74
N TYR A 142 23.62 -2.70 1.55
CA TYR A 142 22.33 -2.78 2.21
C TYR A 142 22.31 -4.03 3.08
N LEU A 143 21.82 -3.90 4.31
CA LEU A 143 21.59 -5.04 5.18
C LEU A 143 20.19 -5.59 4.90
N ILE A 144 20.12 -6.78 4.33
CA ILE A 144 18.85 -7.47 4.10
C ILE A 144 18.67 -8.62 5.09
N GLU A 145 17.42 -9.02 5.28
CA GLU A 145 17.02 -10.23 6.00
C GLU A 145 16.22 -11.16 5.07
N LEU A 146 16.67 -12.40 4.95
CA LEU A 146 16.13 -13.42 4.04
C LEU A 146 15.16 -14.38 4.73
N SER A 147 15.31 -14.53 6.04
CA SER A 147 14.44 -15.28 6.94
C SER A 147 14.63 -14.73 8.36
N PRO A 148 13.75 -15.01 9.34
CA PRO A 148 13.88 -14.44 10.68
C PRO A 148 15.26 -14.66 11.30
N GLY A 149 16.02 -13.59 11.48
CA GLY A 149 17.38 -13.58 12.03
C GLY A 149 18.51 -13.91 11.04
N GLU A 150 18.21 -14.22 9.78
CA GLU A 150 19.20 -14.50 8.74
C GLU A 150 19.47 -13.25 7.90
N THR A 151 20.53 -12.53 8.26
CA THR A 151 20.89 -11.26 7.60
C THR A 151 22.11 -11.38 6.70
N ARG A 152 22.15 -10.53 5.67
CA ARG A 152 23.25 -10.46 4.70
C ARG A 152 23.48 -9.02 4.24
N LEU A 153 24.75 -8.63 4.13
CA LEU A 153 25.12 -7.40 3.43
C LEU A 153 25.19 -7.67 1.92
N VAL A 154 24.47 -6.87 1.15
CA VAL A 154 24.31 -7.02 -0.30
C VAL A 154 24.45 -5.67 -1.00
N THR A 155 24.80 -5.66 -2.28
CA THR A 155 24.68 -4.47 -3.14
C THR A 155 23.23 -4.26 -3.58
N GLU A 156 22.93 -3.13 -4.22
CA GLU A 156 21.61 -2.92 -4.83
C GLU A 156 21.33 -3.94 -5.96
N GLU A 157 22.33 -4.28 -6.78
CA GLU A 157 22.14 -5.28 -7.83
C GLU A 157 21.90 -6.68 -7.26
N ASP A 158 22.57 -7.04 -6.16
CA ASP A 158 22.32 -8.31 -5.46
C ASP A 158 20.85 -8.41 -4.99
N LYS A 159 20.23 -7.30 -4.57
CA LYS A 159 18.78 -7.27 -4.22
C LYS A 159 17.91 -7.59 -5.43
N TRP A 160 18.22 -7.00 -6.58
CA TRP A 160 17.48 -7.27 -7.81
C TRP A 160 17.73 -8.68 -8.34
N ASP A 161 18.93 -9.22 -8.19
CA ASP A 161 19.23 -10.62 -8.46
C ASP A 161 18.37 -11.57 -7.61
N LEU A 162 18.14 -11.24 -6.33
CA LEU A 162 17.27 -12.02 -5.44
C LEU A 162 15.80 -11.94 -5.88
N LYS A 163 15.25 -10.75 -6.10
CA LYS A 163 13.87 -10.58 -6.59
C LYS A 163 13.67 -11.27 -7.95
N ARG A 164 14.64 -11.20 -8.89
CA ARG A 164 14.61 -11.94 -10.17
C ARG A 164 14.64 -13.47 -10.01
N GLN A 165 15.07 -13.97 -8.86
CA GLN A 165 15.04 -15.39 -8.49
C GLN A 165 13.79 -15.76 -7.65
N ASN A 166 12.83 -14.83 -7.50
CA ASN A 166 11.68 -14.94 -6.62
C ASN A 166 12.08 -15.21 -5.16
N ILE A 167 13.19 -14.62 -4.72
CA ILE A 167 13.64 -14.66 -3.33
C ILE A 167 13.29 -13.32 -2.69
N ASN A 168 12.30 -13.36 -1.80
CA ASN A 168 11.85 -12.22 -1.03
C ASN A 168 12.81 -11.90 0.12
N PHE A 169 12.89 -10.62 0.50
CA PHE A 169 13.72 -10.13 1.58
C PHE A 169 13.14 -8.85 2.17
N MET A 170 13.47 -8.56 3.43
CA MET A 170 13.33 -7.20 3.98
C MET A 170 14.66 -6.48 3.86
N ASP A 171 14.68 -5.24 3.36
CA ASP A 171 15.85 -4.37 3.52
C ASP A 171 15.73 -3.66 4.86
N ILE A 172 16.59 -4.05 5.80
CA ILE A 172 16.54 -3.61 7.20
C ILE A 172 17.61 -2.55 7.51
N THR A 173 18.29 -2.01 6.49
CA THR A 173 19.39 -1.04 6.63
C THR A 173 19.05 0.10 7.61
N GLU A 174 17.84 0.64 7.53
CA GLU A 174 17.40 1.78 8.36
C GLU A 174 16.52 1.34 9.55
N THR A 175 16.19 0.06 9.64
CA THR A 175 15.16 -0.50 10.54
C THR A 175 15.63 -1.76 11.27
N GLU A 176 16.94 -1.91 11.50
CA GLU A 176 17.53 -3.06 12.23
C GLU A 176 16.89 -3.29 13.61
N SER A 177 16.42 -2.22 14.25
CA SER A 177 15.78 -2.25 15.58
C SER A 177 14.29 -2.57 15.55
N LEU A 178 13.67 -2.76 14.38
CA LEU A 178 12.24 -3.07 14.26
C LEU A 178 11.91 -4.39 14.97
N GLY A 179 10.94 -4.34 15.88
CA GLY A 179 10.53 -5.47 16.73
C GLY A 179 11.30 -5.59 18.04
N SER A 180 12.29 -4.73 18.28
CA SER A 180 13.11 -4.79 19.51
C SER A 180 12.45 -4.15 20.72
N TYR A 181 11.43 -3.30 20.54
CA TYR A 181 10.77 -2.58 21.63
C TYR A 181 9.49 -3.29 22.11
N ASN A 182 8.82 -4.04 21.23
CA ASN A 182 7.56 -4.72 21.53
C ASN A 182 7.70 -6.14 22.15
N ILE A 183 8.87 -6.49 22.69
CA ILE A 183 9.18 -7.82 23.30
C ILE A 183 8.22 -8.18 24.48
N HIS A 184 7.38 -7.26 24.96
CA HIS A 184 6.62 -7.44 26.20
C HIS A 184 5.10 -7.18 26.17
N THR A 185 4.46 -6.89 25.03
CA THR A 185 3.01 -6.62 24.99
C THR A 185 2.17 -7.86 24.66
N SER A 186 2.28 -8.90 25.49
CA SER A 186 1.42 -10.10 25.44
C SER A 186 -0.01 -9.86 25.97
N LYS A 187 -0.61 -8.69 25.67
CA LYS A 187 -2.05 -8.55 25.93
C LYS A 187 -2.77 -9.60 25.09
N LYS A 188 -3.65 -10.38 25.72
CA LYS A 188 -4.51 -11.34 25.03
C LYS A 188 -5.30 -10.57 23.98
N ARG A 189 -4.96 -10.79 22.71
CA ARG A 189 -5.65 -10.21 21.55
C ARG A 189 -6.99 -10.91 21.42
N VAL A 190 -8.07 -10.13 21.32
CA VAL A 190 -9.43 -10.66 21.17
C VAL A 190 -10.03 -10.03 19.94
N PHE A 191 -10.37 -10.87 18.97
CA PHE A 191 -11.18 -10.49 17.81
C PHE A 191 -12.60 -11.02 18.02
N PRO A 192 -13.62 -10.42 17.39
CA PRO A 192 -14.97 -10.96 17.40
C PRO A 192 -15.01 -12.40 16.89
N GLU A 193 -15.91 -13.23 17.43
CA GLU A 193 -16.06 -14.63 16.97
C GLU A 193 -16.74 -14.72 15.59
N ALA A 194 -17.53 -13.71 15.22
CA ALA A 194 -18.23 -13.59 13.95
C ALA A 194 -18.56 -12.12 13.65
N PRO A 195 -18.83 -11.78 12.37
CA PRO A 195 -19.35 -10.47 11.99
C PRO A 195 -20.75 -10.22 12.58
N VAL A 196 -21.02 -8.99 13.02
CA VAL A 196 -22.30 -8.62 13.69
C VAL A 196 -22.94 -7.35 13.14
N HIS A 197 -22.35 -6.70 12.14
CA HIS A 197 -22.80 -5.42 11.57
C HIS A 197 -23.50 -5.54 10.21
N GLN A 198 -24.06 -6.71 9.88
CA GLN A 198 -24.72 -7.00 8.59
C GLN A 198 -25.77 -5.95 8.22
N THR A 199 -26.61 -5.54 9.17
CA THR A 199 -27.71 -4.58 8.92
C THR A 199 -27.18 -3.23 8.39
N THR A 200 -26.02 -2.78 8.85
CA THR A 200 -25.39 -1.55 8.36
C THR A 200 -24.55 -1.81 7.11
N LEU A 201 -23.85 -2.94 7.04
CA LEU A 201 -22.93 -3.25 5.94
C LEU A 201 -23.64 -3.63 4.63
N GLU A 202 -24.76 -4.36 4.68
CA GLU A 202 -25.51 -4.75 3.47
C GLU A 202 -25.84 -3.59 2.51
N PRO A 203 -26.39 -2.45 2.97
CA PRO A 203 -26.62 -1.31 2.07
C PRO A 203 -25.32 -0.65 1.62
N LEU A 204 -24.29 -0.58 2.46
CA LEU A 204 -23.00 0.03 2.11
C LEU A 204 -22.27 -0.77 1.02
N LEU A 205 -22.21 -2.11 1.16
CA LEU A 205 -21.59 -3.01 0.20
C LEU A 205 -22.18 -2.88 -1.21
N LYS A 206 -23.49 -2.54 -1.32
CA LYS A 206 -24.16 -2.30 -2.61
C LYS A 206 -23.73 -1.00 -3.29
N THR A 207 -23.07 -0.10 -2.57
CA THR A 207 -22.58 1.18 -3.11
C THR A 207 -21.14 1.12 -3.60
N LEU A 208 -20.43 -0.01 -3.39
CA LEU A 208 -19.12 -0.26 -3.98
C LEU A 208 -19.23 -0.24 -5.52
N SER A 209 -18.26 0.38 -6.18
CA SER A 209 -18.34 0.73 -7.60
C SER A 209 -17.10 0.30 -8.37
N LYS A 210 -17.26 -0.72 -9.21
CA LYS A 210 -16.25 -1.14 -10.21
C LYS A 210 -15.85 0.02 -11.13
N THR A 211 -16.77 0.93 -11.42
CA THR A 211 -16.50 2.11 -12.26
C THR A 211 -15.50 3.05 -11.59
N ASN A 212 -15.62 3.27 -10.28
CA ASN A 212 -14.68 4.11 -9.54
C ASN A 212 -13.31 3.44 -9.46
N MET A 213 -13.28 2.15 -9.14
CA MET A 213 -12.06 1.35 -9.08
C MET A 213 -11.33 1.39 -10.44
N ARG A 214 -12.04 1.17 -11.55
CA ARG A 214 -11.49 1.25 -12.90
C ARG A 214 -10.94 2.63 -13.23
N LYS A 215 -11.71 3.69 -12.94
CA LYS A 215 -11.26 5.07 -13.16
C LYS A 215 -9.97 5.39 -12.41
N HIS A 216 -9.89 5.00 -11.14
CA HIS A 216 -8.68 5.23 -10.34
C HIS A 216 -7.52 4.38 -10.85
N LEU A 217 -7.76 3.12 -11.21
CA LEU A 217 -6.70 2.25 -11.71
C LEU A 217 -6.15 2.74 -13.05
N GLU A 218 -7.02 3.14 -14.00
CA GLU A 218 -6.61 3.73 -15.28
C GLU A 218 -5.73 4.97 -15.09
N LYS A 219 -6.04 5.80 -14.08
CA LYS A 219 -5.19 6.94 -13.74
C LYS A 219 -3.87 6.48 -13.10
N PHE A 220 -3.92 5.52 -12.18
CA PHE A 220 -2.76 5.06 -11.42
C PHE A 220 -1.75 4.27 -12.26
N THR A 221 -2.21 3.54 -13.28
CA THR A 221 -1.34 2.84 -14.24
C THR A 221 -0.94 3.73 -15.43
N SER A 222 -1.41 4.98 -15.49
CA SER A 222 -1.01 5.93 -16.54
C SER A 222 0.35 6.57 -16.28
N PHE A 223 0.85 6.51 -15.04
CA PHE A 223 2.23 6.86 -14.75
C PHE A 223 3.16 5.86 -15.43
N TYR A 224 4.25 6.33 -16.05
CA TYR A 224 5.16 5.46 -16.80
C TYR A 224 5.71 4.31 -15.93
N THR A 225 5.99 4.63 -14.67
CA THR A 225 6.32 3.71 -13.58
C THR A 225 5.89 4.38 -12.28
N ARG A 226 5.69 3.62 -11.20
CA ARG A 226 5.56 4.16 -9.85
C ARG A 226 6.76 3.78 -8.98
N TYR A 227 7.88 3.44 -9.61
CA TYR A 227 9.14 3.11 -8.93
C TYR A 227 9.52 4.19 -7.91
N TYR A 228 9.78 3.77 -6.68
CA TYR A 228 9.88 4.65 -5.51
C TYR A 228 10.99 5.72 -5.60
N LYS A 229 12.07 5.46 -6.35
CA LYS A 229 13.17 6.42 -6.61
C LYS A 229 12.94 7.32 -7.83
N SER A 230 11.83 7.14 -8.55
CA SER A 230 11.54 7.92 -9.77
C SER A 230 10.71 9.17 -9.47
N SER A 231 10.80 10.16 -10.36
CA SER A 231 9.93 11.35 -10.30
C SER A 231 8.45 10.98 -10.50
N TYR A 232 8.16 9.95 -11.30
CA TYR A 232 6.80 9.43 -11.48
C TYR A 232 6.25 8.80 -10.19
N GLY A 233 7.08 8.08 -9.42
CA GLY A 233 6.70 7.56 -8.10
C GLY A 233 6.30 8.67 -7.13
N ALA A 234 7.07 9.77 -7.09
CA ALA A 234 6.70 10.94 -6.28
C ALA A 234 5.39 11.61 -6.76
N GLN A 235 5.17 11.67 -8.08
CA GLN A 235 3.92 12.20 -8.65
C GLN A 235 2.72 11.30 -8.37
N SER A 236 2.86 9.97 -8.42
CA SER A 236 1.78 9.04 -8.11
C SER A 236 1.39 9.10 -6.64
N SER A 237 2.37 9.21 -5.74
CA SER A 237 2.16 9.46 -4.31
C SER A 237 1.42 10.76 -4.03
N THR A 238 1.80 11.85 -4.72
CA THR A 238 1.11 13.14 -4.60
C THR A 238 -0.34 13.05 -5.11
N TRP A 239 -0.56 12.40 -6.26
CA TRP A 239 -1.91 12.18 -6.78
C TRP A 239 -2.78 11.39 -5.81
N LEU A 240 -2.21 10.39 -5.15
CA LEU A 240 -2.91 9.55 -4.18
C LEU A 240 -3.27 10.36 -2.92
N LEU A 241 -2.34 11.16 -2.38
CA LEU A 241 -2.61 12.09 -1.28
C LEU A 241 -3.77 13.03 -1.62
N ASP A 242 -3.72 13.67 -2.79
CA ASP A 242 -4.74 14.63 -3.22
C ASP A 242 -6.11 13.95 -3.37
N THR A 243 -6.15 12.76 -3.98
CA THR A 243 -7.38 11.97 -4.17
C THR A 243 -8.02 11.61 -2.83
N VAL A 244 -7.23 11.15 -1.87
CA VAL A 244 -7.74 10.75 -0.55
C VAL A 244 -8.13 11.98 0.29
N THR A 245 -7.38 13.08 0.18
CA THR A 245 -7.71 14.36 0.84
C THR A 245 -9.04 14.91 0.33
N GLU A 246 -9.27 14.89 -0.98
CA GLU A 246 -10.55 15.28 -1.58
C GLU A 246 -11.69 14.41 -1.07
N MET A 247 -11.48 13.09 -0.99
CA MET A 247 -12.49 12.15 -0.51
C MET A 247 -12.88 12.42 0.96
N VAL A 248 -11.90 12.63 1.83
CA VAL A 248 -12.11 12.96 3.25
C VAL A 248 -12.84 14.31 3.41
N GLY A 249 -12.44 15.33 2.65
CA GLY A 249 -13.08 16.65 2.68
C GLY A 249 -14.50 16.66 2.10
N ALA A 250 -14.73 15.91 1.02
CA ALA A 250 -16.05 15.77 0.41
C ALA A 250 -17.06 15.08 1.33
N ALA A 251 -16.60 14.10 2.13
CA ALA A 251 -17.39 13.47 3.17
C ALA A 251 -17.63 14.38 4.40
N GLY A 252 -16.87 15.47 4.53
CA GLY A 252 -16.89 16.34 5.70
C GLY A 252 -16.24 15.73 6.95
N ALA A 253 -15.53 14.61 6.81
CA ALA A 253 -14.88 13.91 7.92
C ALA A 253 -13.70 14.72 8.50
N ASP A 254 -13.13 15.63 7.71
CA ASP A 254 -12.11 16.60 8.16
C ASP A 254 -12.61 17.49 9.31
N LYS A 255 -13.90 17.84 9.31
CA LYS A 255 -14.55 18.62 10.38
C LYS A 255 -14.64 17.85 11.69
N HIS A 256 -14.47 16.52 11.63
CA HIS A 256 -14.50 15.60 12.77
C HIS A 256 -13.12 15.02 13.08
N GLY A 257 -12.05 15.62 12.54
CA GLY A 257 -10.66 15.29 12.85
C GLY A 257 -10.02 14.25 11.94
N ALA A 258 -10.74 13.74 10.94
CA ALA A 258 -10.12 12.92 9.90
C ALA A 258 -9.08 13.76 9.13
N HIS A 259 -7.95 13.15 8.80
CA HIS A 259 -6.88 13.85 8.10
C HIS A 259 -6.06 12.88 7.27
N VAL A 260 -5.40 13.42 6.24
CA VAL A 260 -4.54 12.66 5.34
C VAL A 260 -3.18 13.34 5.32
N LYS A 261 -2.11 12.56 5.42
CA LYS A 261 -0.73 13.08 5.40
C LYS A 261 0.21 12.14 4.64
N HIS A 262 1.25 12.74 4.11
CA HIS A 262 2.45 11.98 3.76
C HIS A 262 3.18 11.52 5.03
N PHE A 263 3.68 10.29 5.01
CA PHE A 263 4.81 9.86 5.82
C PHE A 263 6.08 10.02 4.97
N PRO A 264 6.98 10.95 5.31
CA PRO A 264 8.08 11.32 4.44
C PRO A 264 9.19 10.27 4.40
N HIS A 265 9.76 10.05 3.22
CA HIS A 265 10.90 9.15 3.02
C HIS A 265 12.04 9.84 2.25
N SER A 266 13.26 9.30 2.35
CA SER A 266 14.47 9.88 1.76
C SER A 266 14.60 9.68 0.24
N TRP A 267 13.77 8.82 -0.37
CA TRP A 267 13.83 8.44 -1.78
C TRP A 267 12.85 9.19 -2.69
N GLY A 268 12.06 10.11 -2.15
CA GLY A 268 11.19 11.02 -2.91
C GLY A 268 9.72 10.62 -2.94
N GLN A 269 9.39 9.34 -3.19
CA GLN A 269 8.03 8.84 -3.02
C GLN A 269 7.70 8.70 -1.52
N ASN A 270 6.59 9.30 -1.07
CA ASN A 270 6.16 9.23 0.34
C ASN A 270 5.02 8.22 0.49
N SER A 271 4.96 7.53 1.63
CA SER A 271 3.74 6.77 1.97
C SER A 271 2.59 7.73 2.26
N VAL A 272 1.34 7.34 2.00
CA VAL A 272 0.15 8.12 2.34
C VAL A 272 -0.58 7.44 3.50
N ILE A 273 -0.99 8.22 4.51
CA ILE A 273 -1.78 7.74 5.64
C ILE A 273 -3.02 8.61 5.76
N ALA A 274 -4.20 8.02 5.65
CA ALA A 274 -5.46 8.62 6.01
C ALA A 274 -5.91 8.08 7.38
N THR A 275 -6.21 8.98 8.32
CA THR A 275 -6.64 8.63 9.67
C THR A 275 -8.07 9.14 9.88
N ILE A 276 -8.97 8.27 10.33
CA ILE A 276 -10.33 8.59 10.79
C ILE A 276 -10.37 8.31 12.30
N PRO A 277 -10.43 9.34 13.16
CA PRO A 277 -10.44 9.16 14.61
C PRO A 277 -11.64 8.34 15.09
N GLY A 278 -11.38 7.40 16.00
CA GLY A 278 -12.41 6.75 16.81
C GLY A 278 -12.44 7.31 18.23
N GLN A 279 -13.19 6.65 19.11
CA GLN A 279 -13.30 7.00 20.53
C GLN A 279 -12.06 6.59 21.35
N SER A 280 -11.21 5.71 20.82
CA SER A 280 -9.96 5.26 21.43
C SER A 280 -8.75 5.36 20.49
N ASP A 281 -7.56 5.27 21.06
CA ASP A 281 -6.26 5.25 20.35
C ASP A 281 -5.91 3.88 19.75
N LYS A 282 -6.68 2.84 20.07
CA LYS A 282 -6.61 1.54 19.40
C LYS A 282 -6.84 1.72 17.91
N THR A 283 -5.91 1.27 17.09
CA THR A 283 -5.90 1.55 15.65
C THR A 283 -6.12 0.26 14.84
N VAL A 284 -7.05 0.30 13.89
CA VAL A 284 -7.23 -0.70 12.82
C VAL A 284 -6.63 -0.13 11.54
N VAL A 285 -5.69 -0.83 10.94
CA VAL A 285 -4.96 -0.41 9.74
C VAL A 285 -5.40 -1.26 8.55
N ILE A 286 -5.70 -0.62 7.44
CA ILE A 286 -5.89 -1.24 6.12
C ILE A 286 -4.77 -0.72 5.21
N GLY A 287 -4.01 -1.62 4.59
CA GLY A 287 -2.82 -1.28 3.82
C GLY A 287 -2.80 -1.90 2.43
N ALA A 288 -2.10 -1.22 1.53
CA ALA A 288 -1.71 -1.63 0.19
C ALA A 288 -0.41 -0.89 -0.16
N HIS A 289 0.38 -1.34 -1.14
CA HIS A 289 1.52 -0.54 -1.59
C HIS A 289 1.22 0.20 -2.90
N GLN A 290 1.90 1.33 -3.09
CA GLN A 290 1.63 2.25 -4.20
C GLN A 290 2.72 2.31 -5.25
N ASP A 291 3.90 1.74 -4.98
CA ASP A 291 4.95 1.65 -5.98
C ASP A 291 4.67 0.57 -7.02
N SER A 292 5.55 0.50 -8.01
CA SER A 292 5.61 -0.58 -8.99
C SER A 292 7.04 -0.67 -9.50
N ILE A 293 7.44 -1.84 -9.97
CA ILE A 293 8.78 -2.06 -10.51
C ILE A 293 8.75 -2.80 -11.84
N ASN A 294 9.80 -2.60 -12.64
CA ASN A 294 10.13 -3.49 -13.74
C ASN A 294 11.48 -4.16 -13.43
N LEU A 295 11.48 -5.45 -13.08
CA LEU A 295 12.69 -6.12 -12.58
C LEU A 295 13.84 -6.22 -13.61
N PHE A 296 13.57 -6.01 -14.90
CA PHE A 296 14.64 -6.02 -15.90
C PHE A 296 15.49 -4.73 -15.82
N LEU A 297 14.85 -3.57 -15.70
CA LEU A 297 15.52 -2.27 -15.51
C LEU A 297 14.60 -1.34 -14.69
N PRO A 298 14.62 -1.43 -13.34
CA PRO A 298 13.67 -0.75 -12.45
C PRO A 298 13.53 0.75 -12.67
N ALA A 299 14.64 1.42 -13.00
CA ALA A 299 14.68 2.87 -13.17
C ALA A 299 14.26 3.35 -14.57
N PHE A 300 14.16 2.47 -15.57
CA PHE A 300 14.08 2.88 -16.98
C PHE A 300 12.91 2.28 -17.75
N LEU A 301 12.47 1.07 -17.40
CA LEU A 301 11.39 0.42 -18.11
C LEU A 301 10.02 0.78 -17.53
N PRO A 302 8.96 0.75 -18.36
CA PRO A 302 7.62 1.00 -17.88
C PRO A 302 7.20 -0.12 -16.91
N ALA A 303 6.51 0.29 -15.85
CA ALA A 303 5.94 -0.60 -14.84
C ALA A 303 4.52 -0.12 -14.53
N PRO A 304 3.52 -0.50 -15.36
CA PRO A 304 2.16 -0.07 -15.12
C PRO A 304 1.63 -0.55 -13.77
N GLY A 305 2.07 -1.72 -13.28
CA GLY A 305 1.78 -2.21 -11.93
C GLY A 305 0.27 -2.28 -11.68
N ALA A 306 -0.47 -2.90 -12.60
CA ALA A 306 -1.93 -2.85 -12.56
C ALA A 306 -2.48 -3.78 -11.50
N ASP A 307 -2.00 -5.01 -11.45
CA ASP A 307 -2.30 -5.96 -10.39
C ASP A 307 -1.47 -5.65 -9.14
N ASP A 308 -0.17 -5.42 -9.34
CA ASP A 308 0.87 -5.30 -8.30
C ASP A 308 1.44 -3.87 -8.19
N ASP A 309 1.01 -3.07 -7.20
CA ASP A 309 -0.23 -3.24 -6.42
C ASP A 309 -1.22 -2.12 -6.71
N GLY A 310 -1.39 -1.83 -8.00
CA GLY A 310 -2.44 -0.93 -8.45
C GLY A 310 -3.82 -1.42 -8.00
N SER A 311 -4.04 -2.73 -8.03
CA SER A 311 -5.32 -3.35 -7.72
C SER A 311 -5.67 -3.24 -6.22
N GLY A 312 -4.77 -3.59 -5.31
CA GLY A 312 -4.94 -3.44 -3.87
C GLY A 312 -5.09 -1.97 -3.47
N THR A 313 -4.26 -1.09 -4.04
CA THR A 313 -4.37 0.36 -3.85
C THR A 313 -5.79 0.88 -4.14
N VAL A 314 -6.37 0.53 -5.30
CA VAL A 314 -7.72 1.02 -5.65
C VAL A 314 -8.85 0.30 -4.94
N THR A 315 -8.62 -0.95 -4.52
CA THR A 315 -9.53 -1.73 -3.67
C THR A 315 -9.71 -1.02 -2.32
N ILE A 316 -8.62 -0.64 -1.64
CA ILE A 316 -8.72 0.04 -0.36
C ILE A 316 -9.19 1.50 -0.50
N LEU A 317 -8.92 2.17 -1.63
CA LEU A 317 -9.51 3.47 -1.96
C LEU A 317 -11.04 3.41 -2.06
N GLU A 318 -11.59 2.40 -2.72
CA GLU A 318 -13.03 2.26 -2.87
C GLU A 318 -13.71 1.85 -1.56
N ALA A 319 -13.06 1.00 -0.75
CA ALA A 319 -13.52 0.69 0.60
C ALA A 319 -13.57 1.95 1.49
N LEU A 320 -12.51 2.77 1.48
CA LEU A 320 -12.48 4.05 2.19
C LEU A 320 -13.61 4.99 1.73
N ARG A 321 -13.82 5.10 0.41
CA ARG A 321 -14.88 5.95 -0.15
C ARG A 321 -16.26 5.58 0.37
N VAL A 322 -16.57 4.29 0.42
CA VAL A 322 -17.86 3.82 0.95
C VAL A 322 -17.93 3.97 2.46
N LEU A 323 -16.85 3.66 3.18
CA LEU A 323 -16.79 3.83 4.63
C LEU A 323 -17.09 5.27 5.05
N LEU A 324 -16.57 6.25 4.30
CA LEU A 324 -16.81 7.68 4.50
C LEU A 324 -18.24 8.15 4.16
N THR A 325 -19.13 7.25 3.72
CA THR A 325 -20.57 7.55 3.59
C THR A 325 -21.38 7.20 4.83
N ASP A 326 -20.78 6.47 5.79
CA ASP A 326 -21.42 6.15 7.06
C ASP A 326 -21.26 7.29 8.06
N GLU A 327 -22.38 7.86 8.53
CA GLU A 327 -22.36 9.00 9.46
C GLU A 327 -21.75 8.65 10.82
N ALA A 328 -21.84 7.41 11.29
CA ALA A 328 -21.25 7.04 12.59
C ALA A 328 -19.73 7.04 12.48
N VAL A 329 -19.17 6.53 11.39
CA VAL A 329 -17.73 6.58 11.13
C VAL A 329 -17.26 8.03 10.94
N VAL A 330 -17.93 8.80 10.08
CA VAL A 330 -17.57 10.21 9.79
C VAL A 330 -17.60 11.09 11.04
N ASN A 331 -18.57 10.88 11.93
CA ASN A 331 -18.70 11.66 13.16
C ASN A 331 -17.77 11.20 14.30
N GLY A 332 -16.90 10.21 14.06
CA GLY A 332 -15.95 9.69 15.06
C GLY A 332 -16.60 8.81 16.13
N ASN A 333 -17.74 8.18 15.83
CA ASN A 333 -18.44 7.32 16.78
C ASN A 333 -17.92 5.87 16.79
N ALA A 334 -17.02 5.50 15.88
CA ALA A 334 -16.33 4.20 15.93
C ALA A 334 -15.55 4.04 17.24
N THR A 335 -15.52 2.83 17.79
CA THR A 335 -14.77 2.51 19.02
C THR A 335 -13.27 2.69 18.81
N ASN A 336 -12.76 2.20 17.68
CA ASN A 336 -11.34 2.19 17.33
C ASN A 336 -11.06 3.22 16.23
N THR A 337 -9.87 3.81 16.28
CA THR A 337 -9.34 4.66 15.21
C THR A 337 -9.05 3.81 13.98
N ILE A 338 -9.35 4.34 12.80
CA ILE A 338 -9.15 3.65 11.51
C ILE A 338 -8.06 4.38 10.75
N GLU A 339 -7.13 3.62 10.16
CA GLU A 339 -6.13 4.15 9.24
C GLU A 339 -6.12 3.38 7.92
N PHE A 340 -6.02 4.10 6.80
CA PHE A 340 -5.75 3.55 5.48
C PHE A 340 -4.35 3.99 5.05
N HIS A 341 -3.51 3.02 4.69
CA HIS A 341 -2.11 3.22 4.36
C HIS A 341 -1.84 2.84 2.90
N TRP A 342 -1.05 3.66 2.23
CA TRP A 342 -0.45 3.33 0.93
C TRP A 342 1.06 3.41 1.03
N TYR A 343 1.70 2.26 1.12
CA TYR A 343 3.12 2.12 1.40
C TYR A 343 3.98 2.44 0.18
N SER A 344 4.98 3.29 0.35
CA SER A 344 6.02 3.49 -0.66
C SER A 344 7.11 2.43 -0.53
N ALA A 345 7.72 2.05 -1.65
CA ALA A 345 8.94 1.24 -1.67
C ALA A 345 8.78 -0.15 -1.03
N GLU A 346 7.64 -0.81 -1.24
CA GLU A 346 7.49 -2.25 -0.95
C GLU A 346 8.56 -3.01 -1.73
N GLU A 347 8.73 -2.67 -3.00
CA GLU A 347 9.56 -3.43 -3.93
C GLU A 347 11.05 -3.30 -3.63
N GLY A 348 11.40 -2.24 -2.91
CA GLY A 348 12.72 -2.01 -2.35
C GLY A 348 13.05 -2.91 -1.16
N GLY A 349 12.16 -3.82 -0.74
CA GLY A 349 12.30 -4.65 0.45
C GLY A 349 11.53 -4.11 1.65
N LEU A 350 10.26 -3.76 1.47
CA LEU A 350 9.31 -3.31 2.49
C LEU A 350 9.73 -2.00 3.19
N LEU A 351 10.41 -1.09 2.49
CA LEU A 351 11.07 0.06 3.11
C LEU A 351 10.07 1.02 3.77
N GLY A 352 8.98 1.36 3.09
CA GLY A 352 8.01 2.34 3.61
C GLY A 352 7.18 1.82 4.77
N SER A 353 6.71 0.57 4.70
CA SER A 353 5.97 -0.04 5.81
C SER A 353 6.86 -0.27 7.03
N GLN A 354 8.12 -0.71 6.84
CA GLN A 354 9.08 -0.83 7.94
C GLN A 354 9.35 0.52 8.63
N ALA A 355 9.51 1.60 7.88
CA ALA A 355 9.71 2.93 8.45
C ALA A 355 8.50 3.38 9.29
N ILE A 356 7.27 3.17 8.79
CA ILE A 356 6.04 3.50 9.51
C ILE A 356 5.92 2.68 10.80
N PHE A 357 6.02 1.35 10.70
CA PHE A 357 5.84 0.49 11.88
C PHE A 357 6.99 0.60 12.87
N SER A 358 8.21 0.97 12.44
CA SER A 358 9.30 1.37 13.34
C SER A 358 8.96 2.65 14.11
N SER A 359 8.37 3.66 13.45
CA SER A 359 7.90 4.86 14.14
C SER A 359 6.79 4.53 15.13
N TYR A 360 5.82 3.72 14.73
CA TYR A 360 4.68 3.33 15.57
C TYR A 360 5.13 2.56 16.80
N GLU A 361 6.06 1.62 16.64
CA GLU A 361 6.66 0.89 17.74
C GLU A 361 7.40 1.83 18.71
N LYS A 362 8.23 2.77 18.20
CA LYS A 362 8.96 3.74 19.02
C LYS A 362 8.04 4.72 19.76
N GLU A 363 6.91 5.07 19.16
CA GLU A 363 5.88 5.94 19.73
C GLU A 363 4.94 5.20 20.70
N GLY A 364 5.01 3.86 20.74
CA GLY A 364 4.11 3.04 21.56
C GLY A 364 2.66 3.04 21.06
N ARG A 365 2.44 3.18 19.75
CA ARG A 365 1.10 3.14 19.13
C ARG A 365 0.42 1.78 19.39
N ASP A 366 -0.88 1.80 19.70
CA ASP A 366 -1.69 0.60 19.95
C ASP A 366 -2.41 0.12 18.69
N VAL A 367 -1.67 -0.48 17.74
CA VAL A 367 -2.26 -1.09 16.54
C VAL A 367 -2.82 -2.47 16.88
N ARG A 368 -4.13 -2.66 16.67
CA ARG A 368 -4.89 -3.86 17.03
C ARG A 368 -5.15 -4.81 15.87
N ALA A 369 -5.12 -4.30 14.64
CA ALA A 369 -5.21 -5.11 13.44
C ALA A 369 -4.56 -4.35 12.29
N MET A 370 -3.90 -5.09 11.41
CA MET A 370 -3.45 -4.60 10.11
C MET A 370 -3.84 -5.63 9.04
N LEU A 371 -4.59 -5.20 8.03
CA LEU A 371 -4.84 -6.00 6.84
C LEU A 371 -3.99 -5.45 5.69
N GLN A 372 -3.22 -6.30 5.03
CA GLN A 372 -2.66 -6.02 3.71
C GLN A 372 -3.59 -6.53 2.61
N GLN A 373 -3.86 -5.67 1.62
CA GLN A 373 -4.40 -6.01 0.30
C GLN A 373 -3.26 -5.83 -0.70
N ASP A 374 -2.83 -6.90 -1.35
CA ASP A 374 -1.76 -6.86 -2.33
C ASP A 374 -2.06 -7.92 -3.40
N MET A 375 -2.21 -7.45 -4.64
CA MET A 375 -2.76 -8.20 -5.78
C MET A 375 -4.18 -8.70 -5.51
N THR A 376 -5.16 -8.07 -6.14
CA THR A 376 -6.60 -8.29 -5.92
C THR A 376 -7.36 -8.50 -7.22
N GLY A 377 -6.67 -8.62 -8.35
CA GLY A 377 -7.25 -8.46 -9.67
C GLY A 377 -7.19 -9.69 -10.58
N TYR A 378 -6.19 -10.55 -10.45
CA TYR A 378 -5.94 -11.62 -11.42
C TYR A 378 -6.51 -12.98 -10.98
N VAL A 379 -7.36 -13.54 -11.85
CA VAL A 379 -8.04 -14.83 -11.61
C VAL A 379 -7.79 -15.86 -12.70
N GLN A 380 -7.19 -15.45 -13.83
CA GLN A 380 -7.20 -16.25 -15.05
C GLN A 380 -6.48 -17.59 -14.88
N LYS A 381 -5.34 -17.61 -14.17
CA LYS A 381 -4.56 -18.84 -13.96
C LYS A 381 -5.25 -19.83 -13.02
N THR A 382 -6.00 -19.33 -12.02
CA THR A 382 -6.88 -20.14 -11.17
C THR A 382 -7.99 -20.79 -12.00
N LEU A 383 -8.65 -20.01 -12.86
CA LEU A 383 -9.71 -20.50 -13.74
C LEU A 383 -9.19 -21.49 -14.79
N ASP A 384 -8.02 -21.24 -15.37
CA ASP A 384 -7.37 -22.13 -16.34
C ASP A 384 -6.95 -23.46 -15.71
N ALA A 385 -6.63 -23.46 -14.41
CA ALA A 385 -6.36 -24.65 -13.64
C ALA A 385 -7.64 -25.45 -13.28
N GLY A 386 -8.82 -24.92 -13.58
CA GLY A 386 -10.11 -25.54 -13.25
C GLY A 386 -10.50 -25.42 -11.77
N GLU A 387 -9.83 -24.53 -11.04
CA GLU A 387 -10.10 -24.27 -9.62
C GLU A 387 -11.17 -23.17 -9.48
N PRO A 388 -11.97 -23.17 -8.40
CA PRO A 388 -12.96 -22.13 -8.17
C PRO A 388 -12.28 -20.79 -7.89
N GLU A 389 -12.89 -19.71 -8.36
CA GLU A 389 -12.52 -18.36 -7.94
C GLU A 389 -12.68 -18.23 -6.42
N SER A 390 -11.67 -17.66 -5.75
CA SER A 390 -11.61 -17.56 -4.29
C SER A 390 -10.64 -16.49 -3.85
N VAL A 391 -10.90 -15.84 -2.71
CA VAL A 391 -9.91 -14.98 -2.05
C VAL A 391 -8.80 -15.84 -1.42
N GLY A 392 -7.54 -15.56 -1.72
CA GLY A 392 -6.40 -16.16 -1.03
C GLY A 392 -6.21 -15.57 0.36
N VAL A 393 -6.23 -16.41 1.41
CA VAL A 393 -5.94 -16.02 2.80
C VAL A 393 -4.59 -16.60 3.21
N ILE A 394 -3.63 -15.72 3.47
CA ILE A 394 -2.26 -16.11 3.83
C ILE A 394 -2.20 -16.57 5.28
N THR A 395 -1.46 -17.66 5.53
CA THR A 395 -1.44 -18.36 6.83
C THR A 395 -0.06 -18.41 7.48
N ASP A 396 1.00 -17.97 6.79
CA ASP A 396 2.35 -17.83 7.31
C ASP A 396 2.72 -16.36 7.54
N PHE A 397 3.52 -16.08 8.58
CA PHE A 397 3.97 -14.71 8.97
C PHE A 397 2.84 -13.70 9.30
N VAL A 398 1.68 -14.21 9.70
CA VAL A 398 0.48 -13.44 10.10
C VAL A 398 0.01 -13.78 11.51
N ASP A 399 -0.87 -12.97 12.09
CA ASP A 399 -1.56 -13.24 13.36
C ASP A 399 -2.71 -14.25 13.13
N PRO A 400 -2.67 -15.44 13.76
CA PRO A 400 -3.67 -16.48 13.51
C PRO A 400 -5.09 -16.06 13.91
N ALA A 401 -5.26 -15.28 14.98
CA ALA A 401 -6.59 -14.92 15.46
C ALA A 401 -7.26 -13.89 14.55
N LEU A 402 -6.50 -12.91 14.05
CA LEU A 402 -6.97 -11.97 13.03
C LEU A 402 -7.30 -12.72 11.72
N THR A 403 -6.45 -13.66 11.34
CA THR A 403 -6.62 -14.48 10.12
C THR A 403 -7.90 -15.32 10.17
N GLU A 404 -8.20 -15.94 11.32
CA GLU A 404 -9.48 -16.65 11.51
C GLU A 404 -10.68 -15.70 11.40
N PHE A 405 -10.59 -14.51 12.00
CA PHE A 405 -11.68 -13.54 11.89
C PHE A 405 -11.91 -13.12 10.43
N ILE A 406 -10.85 -12.87 9.66
CA ILE A 406 -10.93 -12.55 8.23
C ILE A 406 -11.67 -13.64 7.45
N LYS A 407 -11.44 -14.92 7.71
CA LYS A 407 -12.18 -16.02 7.05
C LYS A 407 -13.68 -15.93 7.29
N THR A 408 -14.10 -15.54 8.50
CA THR A 408 -15.52 -15.31 8.80
C THR A 408 -16.08 -14.11 8.03
N VAL A 409 -15.30 -13.03 7.89
CA VAL A 409 -15.68 -11.84 7.12
C VAL A 409 -15.79 -12.16 5.63
N VAL A 410 -14.88 -12.96 5.05
CA VAL A 410 -15.00 -13.43 3.66
C VAL A 410 -16.30 -14.22 3.49
N THR A 411 -16.55 -15.19 4.38
CA THR A 411 -17.72 -16.06 4.31
C THR A 411 -19.03 -15.28 4.39
N GLU A 412 -19.06 -14.21 5.18
CA GLU A 412 -20.26 -13.41 5.41
C GLU A 412 -20.51 -12.38 4.29
N TYR A 413 -19.46 -11.69 3.84
CA TYR A 413 -19.61 -10.50 3.00
C TYR A 413 -19.18 -10.71 1.54
N CYS A 414 -18.47 -11.78 1.19
CA CYS A 414 -18.09 -12.05 -0.21
C CYS A 414 -19.02 -13.08 -0.86
N ASP A 415 -19.16 -12.98 -2.18
CA ASP A 415 -19.94 -13.93 -2.98
C ASP A 415 -19.10 -15.15 -3.41
N ILE A 416 -17.79 -15.10 -3.20
CA ILE A 416 -16.81 -16.16 -3.47
C ILE A 416 -16.20 -16.68 -2.16
N PRO A 417 -15.77 -17.95 -2.09
CA PRO A 417 -15.12 -18.51 -0.91
C PRO A 417 -13.70 -17.94 -0.73
N TYR A 418 -13.04 -18.36 0.35
CA TYR A 418 -11.59 -18.23 0.49
C TYR A 418 -10.88 -19.56 0.23
N VAL A 419 -9.59 -19.47 -0.08
CA VAL A 419 -8.62 -20.57 -0.04
C VAL A 419 -7.47 -20.19 0.87
N GLU A 420 -7.03 -21.11 1.73
CA GLU A 420 -5.83 -20.88 2.53
C GLU A 420 -4.58 -21.11 1.68
N THR A 421 -3.63 -20.19 1.76
CA THR A 421 -2.38 -20.25 1.01
C THR A 421 -1.20 -19.74 1.85
N LYS A 422 0.00 -19.81 1.27
CA LYS A 422 1.25 -19.33 1.85
C LYS A 422 2.04 -18.58 0.80
N CYS A 423 2.79 -17.57 1.22
CA CYS A 423 3.64 -16.81 0.32
C CYS A 423 5.10 -16.69 0.77
N GLY A 424 5.44 -17.19 1.97
CA GLY A 424 6.79 -17.20 2.48
C GLY A 424 7.20 -15.90 3.17
N TYR A 425 8.49 -15.81 3.49
CA TYR A 425 9.05 -14.70 4.26
C TYR A 425 9.06 -13.39 3.46
N ALA A 426 8.87 -12.26 4.15
CA ALA A 426 8.95 -10.91 3.59
C ALA A 426 8.13 -10.74 2.29
N CYS A 427 6.95 -11.33 2.29
CA CYS A 427 6.12 -11.45 1.11
C CYS A 427 5.41 -10.15 0.71
N SER A 428 5.00 -9.33 1.69
CA SER A 428 4.43 -8.00 1.48
C SER A 428 4.43 -7.22 2.82
N ASP A 429 3.87 -6.01 2.87
CA ASP A 429 3.98 -5.05 3.99
C ASP A 429 3.41 -5.53 5.33
N HIS A 430 2.52 -6.52 5.33
CA HIS A 430 2.03 -7.18 6.56
C HIS A 430 3.19 -7.70 7.42
N ALA A 431 4.30 -8.10 6.80
CA ALA A 431 5.49 -8.60 7.47
C ALA A 431 6.14 -7.52 8.36
N SER A 432 6.10 -6.25 7.94
CA SER A 432 6.62 -5.12 8.72
C SER A 432 5.83 -4.91 10.01
N ALA A 433 4.50 -5.01 9.95
CA ALA A 433 3.62 -4.95 11.12
C ALA A 433 3.84 -6.16 12.05
N SER A 434 3.90 -7.37 11.49
CA SER A 434 4.20 -8.61 12.23
C SER A 434 5.54 -8.51 12.96
N LYS A 435 6.58 -8.02 12.27
CA LYS A 435 7.93 -7.85 12.83
C LYS A 435 7.96 -6.82 13.95
N ALA A 436 7.19 -5.73 13.83
CA ALA A 436 6.97 -4.76 14.90
C ALA A 436 6.16 -5.33 16.07
N GLY A 437 5.61 -6.55 15.96
CA GLY A 437 4.81 -7.19 16.98
C GLY A 437 3.32 -6.84 16.95
N TYR A 438 2.82 -6.17 15.90
CA TYR A 438 1.40 -5.89 15.74
C TYR A 438 0.64 -7.07 15.11
N PRO A 439 -0.64 -7.28 15.43
CA PRO A 439 -1.46 -8.29 14.73
C PRO A 439 -1.65 -7.85 13.28
N SER A 440 -1.11 -8.61 12.32
CA SER A 440 -1.32 -8.36 10.89
C SER A 440 -1.77 -9.61 10.15
N ALA A 441 -2.46 -9.41 9.04
CA ALA A 441 -2.92 -10.45 8.15
C ALA A 441 -2.80 -9.97 6.70
N PHE A 442 -2.83 -10.92 5.77
CA PHE A 442 -2.67 -10.66 4.35
C PHE A 442 -3.66 -11.50 3.54
N VAL A 443 -4.34 -10.85 2.60
CA VAL A 443 -5.17 -11.50 1.61
C VAL A 443 -4.73 -11.10 0.21
N ILE A 444 -4.76 -12.07 -0.70
CA ILE A 444 -4.30 -12.00 -2.09
C ILE A 444 -5.38 -12.57 -3.00
N GLU A 445 -5.32 -12.30 -4.29
CA GLU A 445 -6.31 -12.68 -5.32
C GLU A 445 -6.68 -14.17 -5.38
N SER A 446 -5.78 -15.10 -5.03
CA SER A 446 -6.07 -16.54 -5.07
C SER A 446 -5.02 -17.39 -4.34
N ASP A 447 -5.04 -18.72 -4.51
CA ASP A 447 -3.93 -19.57 -4.10
C ASP A 447 -2.63 -19.06 -4.76
N PHE A 448 -1.59 -18.82 -3.96
CA PHE A 448 -0.37 -18.11 -4.35
C PHE A 448 0.34 -18.73 -5.55
N LYS A 449 0.18 -20.04 -5.77
CA LYS A 449 0.76 -20.71 -6.96
C LYS A 449 0.12 -20.27 -8.29
N TYR A 450 -1.04 -19.62 -8.23
CA TYR A 450 -1.79 -19.11 -9.38
C TYR A 450 -1.73 -17.58 -9.54
N SER A 451 -0.88 -16.89 -8.78
CA SER A 451 -0.63 -15.46 -8.95
C SER A 451 -0.16 -15.12 -10.37
N ASP A 452 -0.39 -13.86 -10.78
CA ASP A 452 -0.03 -13.38 -12.12
C ASP A 452 1.48 -13.50 -12.40
N ASP A 453 1.85 -14.21 -13.47
CA ASP A 453 3.24 -14.33 -13.94
C ASP A 453 3.74 -13.04 -14.64
N LYS A 454 2.89 -12.03 -14.81
CA LYS A 454 3.21 -10.74 -15.45
C LYS A 454 3.63 -9.65 -14.46
N ILE A 455 3.49 -9.86 -13.15
CA ILE A 455 3.92 -8.91 -12.13
C ILE A 455 5.39 -8.50 -12.32
N HIS A 456 5.72 -7.30 -11.87
CA HIS A 456 7.05 -6.70 -12.04
C HIS A 456 7.53 -6.56 -13.51
N THR A 457 6.60 -6.54 -14.48
CA THR A 457 6.92 -6.34 -15.90
C THR A 457 6.08 -5.21 -16.50
N GLN A 458 6.38 -4.86 -17.75
CA GLN A 458 5.56 -3.93 -18.54
C GLN A 458 4.19 -4.50 -18.95
N ASP A 459 3.97 -5.81 -18.77
CA ASP A 459 2.75 -6.51 -19.15
C ASP A 459 1.78 -6.74 -17.98
N ASP A 460 2.14 -6.32 -16.77
CA ASP A 460 1.16 -6.16 -15.69
C ASP A 460 0.21 -5.00 -16.04
N LYS A 461 -0.95 -5.33 -16.61
CA LYS A 461 -1.88 -4.40 -17.25
C LYS A 461 -3.32 -4.65 -16.82
N ILE A 462 -4.09 -3.57 -16.76
CA ILE A 462 -5.52 -3.55 -16.40
C ILE A 462 -6.37 -4.54 -17.21
N GLU A 463 -6.01 -4.79 -18.47
CA GLU A 463 -6.78 -5.67 -19.36
C GLU A 463 -6.83 -7.14 -18.89
N TYR A 464 -5.91 -7.55 -18.02
CA TYR A 464 -5.86 -8.89 -17.45
C TYR A 464 -6.66 -9.04 -16.14
N LEU A 465 -7.18 -7.95 -15.58
CA LEU A 465 -7.80 -7.95 -14.26
C LEU A 465 -9.33 -8.10 -14.31
N SER A 466 -9.85 -8.84 -13.35
CA SER A 466 -11.27 -8.98 -13.07
C SER A 466 -11.71 -7.95 -12.03
N PHE A 467 -12.40 -6.90 -12.47
CA PHE A 467 -13.00 -5.93 -11.53
C PHE A 467 -14.14 -6.52 -10.72
N ASP A 468 -14.74 -7.63 -11.15
CA ASP A 468 -15.68 -8.39 -10.32
C ASP A 468 -14.97 -9.06 -9.15
N HIS A 469 -13.77 -9.58 -9.37
CA HIS A 469 -12.93 -10.16 -8.34
C HIS A 469 -12.42 -9.09 -7.35
N MET A 470 -11.88 -7.97 -7.87
CA MET A 470 -11.46 -6.84 -7.03
C MET A 470 -12.61 -6.30 -6.16
N LEU A 471 -13.84 -6.34 -6.67
CA LEU A 471 -15.02 -5.94 -5.89
C LEU A 471 -15.24 -6.85 -4.68
N GLN A 472 -14.91 -8.14 -4.76
CA GLN A 472 -14.97 -9.06 -3.61
C GLN A 472 -13.92 -8.68 -2.55
N HIS A 473 -12.70 -8.33 -2.96
CA HIS A 473 -11.69 -7.79 -2.05
C HIS A 473 -12.13 -6.47 -1.40
N ALA A 474 -12.82 -5.59 -2.14
CA ALA A 474 -13.36 -4.35 -1.59
C ALA A 474 -14.49 -4.62 -0.57
N ARG A 475 -15.34 -5.63 -0.82
CA ARG A 475 -16.37 -6.09 0.12
C ARG A 475 -15.76 -6.64 1.41
N LEU A 476 -14.76 -7.51 1.28
CA LEU A 476 -13.97 -8.01 2.41
C LEU A 476 -13.36 -6.87 3.22
N THR A 477 -12.68 -5.94 2.54
CA THR A 477 -11.99 -4.81 3.19
C THR A 477 -12.96 -3.93 3.96
N LEU A 478 -14.08 -3.54 3.32
CA LEU A 478 -15.12 -2.73 3.95
C LEU A 478 -15.77 -3.45 5.13
N GLY A 479 -16.07 -4.75 4.98
CA GLY A 479 -16.61 -5.58 6.05
C GLY A 479 -15.66 -5.65 7.24
N LEU A 480 -14.40 -6.01 7.02
CA LEU A 480 -13.39 -6.15 8.07
C LEU A 480 -13.19 -4.84 8.83
N VAL A 481 -12.94 -3.74 8.11
CA VAL A 481 -12.65 -2.45 8.75
C VAL A 481 -13.83 -1.95 9.57
N TYR A 482 -15.07 -2.14 9.10
CA TYR A 482 -16.26 -1.72 9.83
C TYR A 482 -16.49 -2.57 11.07
N GLU A 483 -16.39 -3.90 10.96
CA GLU A 483 -16.53 -4.81 12.11
C GLU A 483 -15.51 -4.48 13.20
N LEU A 484 -14.24 -4.29 12.81
CA LEU A 484 -13.18 -3.97 13.76
C LEU A 484 -13.26 -2.52 14.27
N ALA A 485 -13.81 -1.58 13.50
CA ALA A 485 -13.99 -0.20 13.96
C ALA A 485 -14.92 -0.10 15.17
N PHE A 486 -15.96 -0.94 15.24
CA PHE A 486 -16.96 -0.93 16.31
C PHE A 486 -16.76 -2.03 17.38
N ALA A 487 -15.78 -2.93 17.19
CA ALA A 487 -15.46 -3.98 18.15
C ALA A 487 -14.70 -3.49 19.39
N GLU A 488 -14.79 -4.26 20.48
CA GLU A 488 -13.93 -4.11 21.66
C GLU A 488 -12.64 -4.93 21.49
N LEU A 489 -11.53 -4.26 21.13
CA LEU A 489 -10.25 -4.91 20.75
C LEU A 489 -9.18 -4.99 21.84
#